data_AF-A0A820QMN8-F1
#
_entry.id   AF-A0A820QMN8-F1
#
_cell.length_a   1.000
_cell.length_b   1.000
_cell.length_c   1.000
_cell.angle_alpha   90.00
_cell.angle_beta   90.00
_cell.angle_gamma   90.00
#
_symmetry.space_group_name_H-M   'P 1'
#
loop_
_entity.id
_entity.type
_entity.pdbx_description
1 polymer ?
#
loop_
_entity_poly.entity_id
_entity_poly.type
_entity_poly.pdbx_seq_one_letter_code
_entity_poly.pdbx_strand_id
1 'polypeptide(L)'
;RAMKIGKKLLAEMPENYRNNDIASTSAIDMLMKFGDVESAERIFRSIKTKNIITYGAMVKGYVGNEMFEKALDLFDQIDIELG
;
A
#
# COMPACT_ATOMS: atom_id res chain seq x y z
N ARG A 1 -16.05 -3.73 10.84
CA ARG A 1 -17.04 -3.97 9.75
C ARG A 1 -16.60 -3.34 8.41
N ALA A 2 -16.15 -2.08 8.38
CA ALA A 2 -15.63 -1.43 7.16
C ALA A 2 -14.44 -2.17 6.50
N MET A 3 -13.49 -2.67 7.29
CA MET A 3 -12.31 -3.39 6.76
C MET A 3 -12.65 -4.68 6.00
N LYS A 4 -13.67 -5.42 6.46
CA LYS A 4 -14.12 -6.65 5.78
C LYS A 4 -14.78 -6.33 4.43
N ILE A 5 -15.49 -5.20 4.35
CA ILE A 5 -16.11 -4.70 3.13
C ILE A 5 -15.02 -4.23 2.15
N GLY A 6 -14.04 -3.46 2.62
CA GLY A 6 -12.90 -3.03 1.81
C GLY A 6 -12.12 -4.20 1.22
N LYS A 7 -11.76 -5.20 2.04
CA LYS A 7 -11.07 -6.42 1.58
C LYS A 7 -11.89 -7.21 0.55
N LYS A 8 -13.21 -7.31 0.73
CA LYS A 8 -14.10 -8.04 -0.20
C LYS A 8 -14.24 -7.31 -1.54
N LEU A 9 -14.39 -5.99 -1.51
CA LEU A 9 -14.38 -5.13 -2.70
C LEU A 9 -13.08 -5.28 -3.51
N LEU A 10 -11.91 -5.25 -2.85
CA LEU A 10 -10.62 -5.46 -3.52
C LEU A 10 -10.46 -6.85 -4.14
N ALA A 11 -11.06 -7.88 -3.55
CA ALA A 11 -11.00 -9.25 -4.06
C ALA A 11 -11.95 -9.49 -5.24
N GLU A 12 -13.07 -8.76 -5.30
CA GLU A 12 -14.11 -8.89 -6.32
C GLU A 12 -13.93 -7.90 -7.49
N MET A 13 -12.93 -7.00 -7.44
CA MET A 13 -12.66 -6.06 -8.53
C MET A 13 -12.09 -6.78 -9.76
N PRO A 14 -12.62 -6.50 -10.97
CA PRO A 14 -12.12 -7.07 -12.21
C PRO A 14 -10.65 -6.68 -12.41
N GLU A 15 -9.85 -7.54 -13.06
CA GLU A 15 -8.39 -7.40 -13.16
C GLU A 15 -7.92 -6.03 -13.69
N ASN A 16 -8.72 -5.41 -14.55
CA ASN A 16 -8.46 -4.08 -15.10
C ASN A 16 -8.50 -2.94 -14.05
N TYR A 17 -9.17 -3.14 -12.91
CA TYR A 17 -9.18 -2.21 -11.77
C TYR A 17 -8.07 -2.51 -10.74
N ARG A 18 -7.52 -3.73 -10.72
CA ARG A 18 -6.33 -4.04 -9.88
C ARG A 18 -5.07 -3.28 -10.32
N ASN A 19 -5.05 -2.82 -11.57
CA ASN A 19 -4.03 -1.91 -12.11
C ASN A 19 -4.31 -0.42 -11.80
N ASN A 20 -5.37 -0.09 -11.06
CA ASN A 20 -5.65 1.30 -10.69
C ASN A 20 -4.95 1.62 -9.36
N ASP A 21 -3.83 2.33 -9.45
CA ASP A 21 -3.00 2.78 -8.31
C ASP A 21 -3.85 3.35 -7.16
N ILE A 22 -4.98 3.99 -7.46
CA ILE A 22 -5.87 4.62 -6.47
C ILE A 22 -6.52 3.60 -5.53
N ALA A 23 -7.03 2.48 -6.06
CA ALA A 23 -7.74 1.49 -5.24
C ALA A 23 -6.77 0.74 -4.31
N SER A 24 -5.62 0.34 -4.85
CA SER A 24 -4.55 -0.31 -4.11
C SER A 24 -3.92 0.63 -3.07
N THR A 25 -3.68 1.90 -3.42
CA THR A 25 -3.22 2.93 -2.47
C THR A 25 -4.23 3.12 -1.34
N SER A 26 -5.52 3.28 -1.67
CA SER A 26 -6.57 3.45 -0.66
C SER A 26 -6.65 2.25 0.29
N ALA A 27 -6.45 1.04 -0.23
CA ALA A 27 -6.38 -0.19 0.56
C ALA A 27 -5.20 -0.18 1.52
N ILE A 28 -4.00 0.12 1.03
CA ILE A 28 -2.78 0.25 1.84
C ILE A 28 -2.99 1.26 2.95
N ASP A 29 -3.48 2.45 2.61
CA ASP A 29 -3.69 3.57 3.53
C ASP A 29 -4.68 3.18 4.66
N MET A 30 -5.72 2.42 4.30
CA MET A 30 -6.68 1.90 5.28
C MET A 30 -6.07 0.81 6.17
N LEU A 31 -5.38 -0.18 5.58
CA LEU A 31 -4.81 -1.29 6.33
C LEU A 31 -3.74 -0.82 7.31
N MET A 32 -2.87 0.10 6.88
CA MET A 32 -1.86 0.73 7.71
C MET A 32 -2.47 1.51 8.88
N LYS A 33 -3.56 2.27 8.65
CA LYS A 33 -4.28 2.98 9.74
C LYS A 33 -4.83 2.05 10.83
N PHE A 34 -5.08 0.79 10.51
CA PHE A 34 -5.58 -0.22 11.46
C PHE A 34 -4.49 -1.20 11.92
N GLY A 35 -3.22 -0.96 11.58
CA GLY A 35 -2.10 -1.81 11.98
C GLY A 35 -2.00 -3.16 11.27
N ASP A 36 -2.80 -3.41 10.23
CA ASP A 36 -2.68 -4.62 9.41
C ASP A 36 -1.60 -4.43 8.33
N VAL A 37 -0.37 -4.25 8.83
CA VAL A 37 0.82 -3.95 8.02
C VAL A 37 1.10 -5.08 7.02
N GLU A 38 0.95 -6.34 7.44
CA GLU A 38 1.24 -7.49 6.59
C GLU A 38 0.33 -7.53 5.34
N SER A 39 -0.97 -7.26 5.51
CA SER A 39 -1.88 -7.18 4.37
C SER A 39 -1.56 -5.99 3.46
N ALA A 40 -1.17 -4.85 4.03
CA ALA A 40 -0.79 -3.67 3.26
C ALA A 40 0.45 -3.96 2.39
N GLU A 41 1.49 -4.57 2.97
CA GLU A 41 2.69 -4.98 2.24
C GLU A 41 2.39 -5.99 1.13
N ARG A 42 1.46 -6.92 1.36
CA ARG A 42 1.05 -7.91 0.35
C ARG A 42 0.40 -7.23 -0.86
N ILE A 43 -0.47 -6.24 -0.62
CA ILE A 43 -1.08 -5.45 -1.69
C ILE A 43 0.00 -4.66 -2.41
N PHE A 44 0.86 -3.94 -1.68
CA PHE A 44 1.94 -3.17 -2.26
C PHE A 44 2.85 -4.00 -3.18
N ARG A 45 3.27 -5.19 -2.74
CA ARG A 45 4.07 -6.12 -3.56
C ARG A 45 3.34 -6.60 -4.82
N SER A 46 2.00 -6.65 -4.80
CA SER A 46 1.19 -7.06 -5.96
C SER A 46 1.01 -5.97 -7.03
N ILE A 47 1.31 -4.70 -6.70
CA ILE A 47 1.24 -3.59 -7.66
C ILE A 47 2.39 -3.73 -8.66
N LYS A 48 2.05 -3.93 -9.95
CA LYS A 48 3.01 -4.12 -11.05
C LYS A 48 3.85 -2.88 -11.31
N THR A 49 3.23 -1.71 -11.36
CA THR A 49 3.90 -0.42 -11.57
C THR A 49 3.58 0.46 -10.38
N LYS A 50 4.55 0.62 -9.47
CA LYS A 50 4.40 1.49 -8.31
C LYS A 50 4.74 2.91 -8.73
N ASN A 51 4.05 3.87 -8.13
CA ASN A 51 4.29 5.29 -8.33
C ASN A 51 4.51 5.98 -6.97
N ILE A 52 4.88 7.26 -7.01
CA ILE A 52 5.16 8.05 -5.80
C ILE A 52 3.99 8.05 -4.79
N ILE A 53 2.75 7.92 -5.25
CA ILE A 53 1.56 7.87 -4.38
C ILE A 53 1.53 6.55 -3.61
N THR A 54 1.75 5.41 -4.28
CA THR A 54 1.78 4.09 -3.64
C THR A 54 2.92 3.97 -2.62
N TYR A 55 4.10 4.50 -2.96
CA TYR A 55 5.25 4.58 -2.06
C TYR A 55 4.96 5.47 -0.85
N GLY A 56 4.41 6.67 -1.09
CA GLY A 56 4.06 7.61 -0.03
C GLY A 56 3.06 7.03 0.97
N ALA A 57 2.07 6.25 0.51
CA ALA A 57 1.12 5.58 1.39
C ALA A 57 1.79 4.53 2.29
N MET A 58 2.74 3.76 1.76
CA MET A 58 3.51 2.79 2.54
C MET A 58 4.43 3.45 3.57
N VAL A 59 5.21 4.47 3.16
CA VAL A 59 6.12 5.19 4.06
C VAL A 59 5.34 5.83 5.21
N LYS A 60 4.25 6.55 4.88
CA LYS A 60 3.35 7.14 5.89
C LYS A 60 2.77 6.09 6.82
N GLY A 61 2.37 4.94 6.27
CA GLY A 61 1.84 3.84 7.05
C GLY A 61 2.85 3.22 8.01
N TYR A 62 4.10 3.04 7.60
CA TYR A 62 5.17 2.54 8.47
C TYR A 62 5.48 3.52 9.60
N VAL A 63 5.57 4.82 9.29
CA VAL A 63 5.74 5.86 10.32
C VAL A 63 4.60 5.84 11.34
N GLY A 64 3.35 5.73 10.87
CA GLY A 64 2.17 5.66 11.73
C GLY A 64 2.06 4.39 12.58
N ASN A 65 2.82 3.34 12.25
CA ASN A 65 2.93 2.09 13.01
C ASN A 65 4.29 1.94 13.71
N GLU A 66 5.05 3.03 13.84
CA GLU A 66 6.35 3.08 14.54
C GLU A 66 7.43 2.16 13.92
N MET A 67 7.27 1.78 12.64
CA MET A 67 8.20 0.93 11.90
C MET A 67 9.21 1.77 11.11
N PHE A 68 9.97 2.63 11.80
CA PHE A 68 10.79 3.66 11.17
C PHE A 68 11.88 3.12 10.25
N GLU A 69 12.54 2.01 10.62
CA GLU A 69 13.57 1.37 9.77
C GLU A 69 12.99 0.97 8.41
N LYS A 70 11.81 0.32 8.40
CA LYS A 70 11.12 -0.04 7.15
C LYS A 70 10.71 1.19 6.32
N ALA A 71 10.35 2.29 6.99
CA ALA A 71 10.01 3.53 6.31
C ALA A 71 11.21 4.13 5.57
N LEU A 72 12.38 4.13 6.22
CA LEU A 72 13.64 4.60 5.65
C LEU A 72 14.12 3.68 4.51
N ASP A 73 14.15 2.37 4.75
CA ASP A 73 14.54 1.38 3.73
C ASP A 73 13.70 1.51 2.46
N LEU A 74 12.40 1.76 2.62
CA LEU A 74 11.49 1.95 1.49
C LEU A 74 11.69 3.31 0.82
N PHE A 75 11.95 4.37 1.59
CA PHE A 75 12.23 5.70 1.04
C PHE A 75 13.48 5.70 0.17
N ASP A 76 14.54 5.03 0.60
CA ASP A 76 15.80 4.92 -0.14
C ASP A 76 15.64 4.15 -1.47
N GLN A 77 14.63 3.28 -1.57
CA GLN A 77 14.31 2.56 -2.82
C GLN A 77 13.58 3.43 -3.84
N ILE A 78 12.92 4.52 -3.42
CA ILE A 78 12.14 5.40 -4.31
C ILE A 78 13.03 6.06 -5.36
N ASP A 79 14.21 6.55 -4.95
CA ASP A 79 15.17 7.20 -5.86
C ASP A 79 15.78 6.23 -6.87
N ILE A 80 15.85 4.93 -6.55
CA ILE A 80 16.40 3.90 -7.44
C ILE A 80 15.38 3.48 -8.52
N GLU A 81 14.08 3.44 -8.18
CA GLU A 81 13.04 2.99 -9.12
C GLU A 81 12.41 4.09 -9.99
N LEU A 82 12.53 5.36 -9.60
CA LEU A 82 11.97 6.50 -10.35
C LEU A 82 13.00 7.27 -11.20
N GLY A 83 14.26 6.85 -11.17
CA GLY A 83 15.38 7.39 -11.96
C GLY A 83 15.48 6.81 -13.37
#